data_AF-A0AAP1F0A6-F1
#
_entry.id   AF-A0AAP1F0A6-F1
#
_cell.length_a   1.000
_cell.length_b   1.000
_cell.length_c   1.000
_cell.angle_alpha   90.00
_cell.angle_beta   90.00
_cell.angle_gamma   90.00
#
_symmetry.space_group_name_H-M   'P 1'
#
loop_
_entity.id
_entity.type
_entity.pdbx_description
1 polymer ?
#
loop_
_entity_poly.entity_id
_entity_poly.type
_entity_poly.pdbx_seq_one_letter_code
_entity_poly.pdbx_strand_id
1 'polypeptide(L)'
;MWLASFSGRVDQTILSAAVAGSADVPLIGKRPYVPDHKIFFVAMDNKAEAHYLCGILNSTTVAEFVESHNVAIQVGDIFKHMRLPKFDPSNQDHVDLAKEVEAAHKEADATKRRVLVDKIREDGDALMETWLAGLQKPVATKPKRQRKK
;
A
#
# COMPACT_ATOMS: atom_id res chain seq x y z
N MET A 1 -5.06 -15.96 -1.65
CA MET A 1 -4.26 -15.10 -2.53
C MET A 1 -5.03 -13.81 -2.73
N TRP A 2 -4.61 -12.78 -2.02
CA TRP A 2 -5.15 -11.43 -2.19
C TRP A 2 -4.25 -10.67 -3.16
N LEU A 3 -4.85 -10.01 -4.15
CA LEU A 3 -4.14 -9.28 -5.20
C LEU A 3 -4.41 -7.79 -5.02
N ALA A 4 -3.41 -7.03 -4.58
CA ALA A 4 -3.47 -5.58 -4.71
C ALA A 4 -3.41 -5.22 -6.20
N SER A 5 -4.37 -4.48 -6.74
CA SER A 5 -4.41 -4.03 -8.14
C SER A 5 -4.34 -2.51 -8.21
N PHE A 6 -3.55 -1.99 -9.17
CA PHE A 6 -3.35 -0.57 -9.44
C PHE A 6 -3.64 -0.22 -10.90
N SER A 7 -4.51 0.77 -11.16
CA SER A 7 -4.81 1.26 -12.51
C SER A 7 -4.38 2.72 -12.65
N GLY A 8 -3.30 2.99 -13.40
CA GLY A 8 -2.93 4.34 -13.80
C GLY A 8 -3.63 4.74 -15.10
N ARG A 9 -4.46 5.80 -15.08
CA ARG A 9 -5.00 6.42 -16.30
C ARG A 9 -3.98 7.43 -16.84
N VAL A 10 -3.76 7.42 -18.15
CA VAL A 10 -2.71 8.22 -18.83
C VAL A 10 -3.02 9.73 -18.86
N ASP A 11 -4.22 10.16 -18.44
CA ASP A 11 -4.61 11.57 -18.32
C ASP A 11 -4.79 12.07 -16.87
N GLN A 12 -4.77 11.17 -15.89
CA GLN A 12 -4.90 11.48 -14.45
C GLN A 12 -4.09 10.44 -13.67
N THR A 13 -2.96 10.84 -13.09
CA THR A 13 -2.00 9.99 -12.35
C THR A 13 -2.54 9.48 -11.00
N ILE A 14 -3.78 9.00 -10.96
CA ILE A 14 -4.40 8.51 -9.73
C ILE A 14 -3.97 7.05 -9.53
N LEU A 15 -2.95 6.84 -8.71
CA LEU A 15 -2.65 5.52 -8.16
C LEU A 15 -3.83 5.09 -7.27
N SER A 16 -4.38 3.90 -7.52
CA SER A 16 -5.46 3.36 -6.68
C SER A 16 -5.18 1.90 -6.38
N ALA A 17 -5.00 1.58 -5.10
CA ALA A 17 -4.88 0.21 -4.60
C ALA A 17 -6.26 -0.36 -4.32
N ALA A 18 -6.48 -1.62 -4.70
CA ALA A 18 -7.64 -2.39 -4.26
C ALA A 18 -7.24 -3.84 -3.98
N VAL A 19 -7.86 -4.46 -2.98
CA VAL A 19 -7.61 -5.87 -2.63
C VAL A 19 -8.59 -6.78 -3.36
N ALA A 20 -8.10 -7.52 -4.35
CA ALA A 20 -8.87 -8.49 -5.10
C ALA A 20 -8.74 -9.90 -4.49
N GLY A 21 -9.87 -10.56 -4.31
CA GLY A 21 -9.93 -11.93 -3.78
C GLY A 21 -9.91 -13.00 -4.88
N SER A 22 -10.74 -14.02 -4.70
CA SER A 22 -10.95 -15.08 -5.69
C SER A 22 -12.43 -15.39 -5.78
N ALA A 23 -12.89 -15.78 -6.96
CA ALA A 23 -14.27 -16.19 -7.20
C ALA A 23 -14.33 -17.60 -7.79
N ASP A 24 -15.45 -18.29 -7.54
CA ASP A 24 -15.73 -19.57 -8.19
C ASP A 24 -16.08 -19.35 -9.64
N VAL A 25 -15.28 -19.94 -10.53
CA VAL A 25 -15.54 -19.95 -11.95
C VAL A 25 -16.30 -21.24 -12.26
N PRO A 26 -17.48 -21.16 -12.92
CA PRO A 26 -18.24 -22.34 -13.30
C PRO A 26 -17.34 -23.37 -13.99
N LEU A 27 -17.46 -24.65 -13.59
CA LEU A 27 -16.73 -25.80 -14.15
C LEU A 27 -15.21 -25.86 -13.86
N ILE A 28 -14.60 -24.82 -13.28
CA ILE A 28 -13.15 -24.74 -13.06
C ILE A 28 -12.81 -24.62 -11.56
N GLY A 29 -13.75 -24.12 -10.75
CA GLY A 29 -13.55 -23.88 -9.31
C GLY A 29 -12.96 -22.50 -9.02
N LYS A 30 -12.46 -22.32 -7.80
CA LYS A 30 -11.98 -21.02 -7.29
C LYS A 30 -10.76 -20.50 -8.04
N ARG A 31 -10.85 -19.32 -8.64
CA ARG A 31 -9.75 -18.63 -9.35
C ARG A 31 -9.55 -17.20 -8.83
N PRO A 32 -8.30 -16.72 -8.74
CA PRO A 32 -8.03 -15.33 -8.40
C PRO A 32 -8.45 -14.40 -9.53
N TYR A 33 -8.87 -13.18 -9.20
CA TYR A 33 -9.12 -12.14 -10.20
C TYR A 33 -7.78 -11.65 -10.76
N VAL A 34 -7.61 -11.70 -12.08
CA VAL A 34 -6.46 -11.11 -12.78
C VAL A 34 -6.99 -9.99 -13.67
N PRO A 35 -6.96 -8.73 -13.23
CA PRO A 35 -7.33 -7.62 -14.08
C PRO A 35 -6.25 -7.38 -15.16
N ASP A 36 -6.68 -6.88 -16.32
CA ASP A 36 -5.84 -6.71 -17.51
C ASP A 36 -5.59 -5.21 -17.80
N HIS A 37 -4.42 -4.91 -18.39
CA HIS A 37 -3.85 -3.61 -18.74
C HIS A 37 -3.24 -2.74 -17.61
N LYS A 38 -1.90 -2.78 -17.50
CA LYS A 38 -1.01 -1.93 -16.65
C LYS A 38 -1.26 -2.03 -15.15
N ILE A 39 -1.22 -3.25 -14.62
CA ILE A 39 -1.50 -3.53 -13.21
C ILE A 39 -0.31 -4.22 -12.56
N PHE A 40 0.00 -3.81 -11.32
CA PHE A 40 0.98 -4.48 -10.47
C PHE A 40 0.26 -5.37 -9.47
N PHE A 41 0.89 -6.50 -9.15
CA PHE A 41 0.31 -7.51 -8.27
C PHE A 41 1.29 -7.87 -7.15
N VAL A 42 0.76 -7.91 -5.93
CA VAL A 42 1.47 -8.42 -4.76
C VAL A 42 0.64 -9.57 -4.20
N ALA A 43 1.18 -10.78 -4.27
CA ALA A 43 0.53 -11.96 -3.72
C ALA A 43 0.75 -12.01 -2.21
N MET A 44 -0.34 -11.94 -1.43
CA MET A 44 -0.26 -12.03 0.03
C MET A 44 -1.19 -13.11 0.58
N ASP A 45 -0.69 -13.80 1.61
CA ASP A 45 -1.40 -14.88 2.31
C ASP A 45 -2.24 -14.36 3.47
N ASN A 46 -1.77 -13.28 4.13
CA ASN A 46 -2.49 -12.65 5.22
C ASN A 46 -3.43 -11.55 4.68
N LYS A 47 -4.72 -11.69 5.00
CA LYS A 47 -5.75 -10.71 4.61
C LYS A 47 -5.51 -9.33 5.25
N ALA A 48 -5.17 -9.28 6.54
CA ALA A 48 -4.99 -8.01 7.24
C ALA A 48 -3.81 -7.24 6.66
N GLU A 49 -2.71 -7.94 6.39
CA GLU A 49 -1.54 -7.36 5.73
C GLU A 49 -1.88 -6.83 4.33
N ALA A 50 -2.71 -7.53 3.56
CA ALA A 50 -3.16 -7.09 2.23
C ALA A 50 -3.97 -5.79 2.29
N HIS A 51 -4.87 -5.68 3.26
CA HIS A 51 -5.66 -4.47 3.47
C HIS A 51 -4.81 -3.32 4.01
N TYR A 52 -3.88 -3.59 4.92
CA TYR A 52 -2.92 -2.59 5.39
C TYR A 52 -2.09 -2.02 4.24
N LEU A 53 -1.48 -2.88 3.41
CA LEU A 53 -0.69 -2.44 2.26
C LEU A 53 -1.52 -1.60 1.29
N CYS A 54 -2.78 -1.98 1.07
CA CYS A 54 -3.72 -1.22 0.25
C CYS A 54 -4.00 0.18 0.85
N GLY A 55 -4.12 0.30 2.17
CA GLY A 55 -4.27 1.60 2.85
C GLY A 55 -3.04 2.49 2.65
N ILE A 56 -1.84 1.95 2.91
CA ILE A 56 -0.57 2.68 2.73
C ILE A 56 -0.38 3.13 1.28
N LEU A 57 -0.68 2.26 0.31
CA LEU A 57 -0.50 2.59 -1.11
C LEU A 57 -1.53 3.63 -1.62
N ASN A 58 -2.63 3.85 -0.90
CA ASN A 58 -3.63 4.89 -1.20
C ASN A 58 -3.36 6.22 -0.48
N SER A 59 -2.31 6.30 0.34
CA SER A 59 -1.91 7.53 1.03
C SER A 59 -1.44 8.59 0.03
N THR A 60 -1.59 9.87 0.39
CA THR A 60 -1.15 11.00 -0.44
C THR A 60 0.36 10.96 -0.63
N THR A 61 1.12 10.67 0.43
CA THR A 61 2.58 10.57 0.40
C THR A 61 3.07 9.58 -0.67
N VAL A 62 2.44 8.41 -0.76
CA VAL A 62 2.81 7.39 -1.76
C VAL A 62 2.38 7.82 -3.16
N ALA A 63 1.19 8.40 -3.30
CA ALA A 63 0.69 8.89 -4.58
C ALA A 63 1.62 9.96 -5.18
N GLU A 64 2.04 10.94 -4.38
CA GLU A 64 2.98 11.99 -4.79
C GLU A 64 4.37 11.42 -5.15
N PHE A 65 4.84 10.42 -4.42
CA PHE A 65 6.09 9.74 -4.75
C PHE A 65 6.00 9.06 -6.13
N VAL A 66 4.90 8.36 -6.41
CA VAL A 66 4.71 7.71 -7.71
C VAL A 66 4.58 8.75 -8.83
N GLU A 67 3.84 9.83 -8.59
CA GLU A 67 3.65 10.90 -9.58
C GLU A 67 4.96 11.62 -9.92
N SER A 68 5.79 11.94 -8.92
CA SER A 68 7.11 12.57 -9.14
C SER A 68 8.08 11.72 -9.97
N HIS A 69 7.89 10.39 -10.00
CA HIS A 69 8.71 9.47 -10.77
C HIS A 69 8.11 9.05 -12.12
N ASN A 70 6.86 9.42 -12.41
CA ASN A 70 6.12 9.01 -13.61
C ASN A 70 6.64 9.67 -14.91
N VAL A 71 7.45 10.74 -14.81
CA VAL A 71 8.03 11.44 -15.98
C VAL A 71 9.21 10.66 -16.60
N ALA A 72 9.82 9.70 -15.89
CA ALA A 72 11.11 9.15 -16.31
C ALA A 72 11.20 7.61 -16.42
N ILE A 73 10.29 6.82 -15.82
CA ILE A 73 10.48 5.36 -15.70
C ILE A 73 9.16 4.61 -15.83
N GLN A 74 9.19 3.41 -16.42
CA GLN A 74 8.08 2.46 -16.33
C GLN A 74 7.71 2.25 -14.84
N VAL A 75 6.43 2.43 -14.49
CA VAL A 75 5.94 2.39 -13.08
C VAL A 75 6.40 1.16 -12.30
N GLY A 76 6.71 0.04 -12.98
CA GLY A 76 7.20 -1.18 -12.34
C GLY A 76 8.58 -1.09 -11.70
N ASP A 77 9.43 -0.16 -12.11
CA ASP A 77 10.74 0.06 -11.47
C ASP A 77 10.65 0.96 -10.23
N ILE A 78 9.60 1.79 -10.14
CA ILE A 78 9.41 2.75 -9.04
C ILE A 78 9.31 2.01 -7.70
N PHE A 79 8.58 0.89 -7.67
CA PHE A 79 8.43 0.09 -6.45
C PHE A 79 9.74 -0.58 -5.98
N LYS A 80 10.75 -0.75 -6.85
CA LYS A 80 12.05 -1.29 -6.42
C LYS A 80 12.85 -0.31 -5.57
N HIS A 81 12.61 0.98 -5.76
CA HIS A 81 13.30 2.06 -5.06
C HIS A 81 12.48 2.62 -3.88
N MET A 82 11.19 2.27 -3.81
CA MET A 82 10.31 2.66 -2.71
C MET A 82 10.49 1.74 -1.50
N ARG A 83 10.59 2.33 -0.30
CA ARG A 83 10.48 1.61 0.97
C ARG A 83 9.18 2.02 1.65
N LEU A 84 8.46 1.04 2.18
CA LEU A 84 7.19 1.24 2.87
C LEU A 84 7.26 0.65 4.29
N PRO A 85 6.50 1.20 5.24
CA PRO A 85 6.36 0.61 6.57
C PRO A 85 5.76 -0.79 6.46
N LYS A 86 6.41 -1.77 7.09
CA LYS A 86 5.92 -3.15 7.13
C LYS A 86 4.73 -3.25 8.09
N PHE A 87 3.77 -4.11 7.74
CA PHE A 87 2.67 -4.44 8.64
C PHE A 87 3.22 -5.03 9.94
N ASP A 88 2.62 -4.63 11.06
CA ASP A 88 2.97 -5.10 12.39
C ASP A 88 1.65 -5.43 13.11
N PRO A 89 1.36 -6.71 13.37
CA PRO A 89 0.11 -7.10 14.02
C PRO A 89 0.03 -6.66 15.50
N SER A 90 1.15 -6.23 16.10
CA SER A 90 1.18 -5.67 17.45
C SER A 90 0.92 -4.16 17.47
N ASN A 91 1.01 -3.49 16.31
CA ASN A 91 0.68 -2.08 16.19
C ASN A 91 -0.82 -1.92 15.91
N GLN A 92 -1.53 -1.29 16.85
CA GLN A 92 -2.97 -1.10 16.76
C GLN A 92 -3.36 -0.23 15.55
N ASP A 93 -2.57 0.78 15.23
CA ASP A 93 -2.84 1.67 14.08
C ASP A 93 -2.77 0.91 12.75
N HIS A 94 -1.82 -0.03 12.62
CA HIS A 94 -1.70 -0.86 11.43
C HIS A 94 -2.91 -1.79 11.28
N VAL A 95 -3.35 -2.37 12.40
CA VAL A 95 -4.51 -3.26 12.43
C VAL A 95 -5.80 -2.51 12.13
N ASP A 96 -5.94 -1.28 12.63
CA ASP A 96 -7.13 -0.47 12.42
C ASP A 96 -7.21 0.06 10.99
N LEU A 97 -6.10 0.53 10.41
CA LEU A 97 -6.04 0.85 8.97
C LEU A 97 -6.48 -0.34 8.11
N ALA A 98 -6.03 -1.56 8.43
CA ALA A 98 -6.44 -2.76 7.70
C ALA A 98 -7.95 -3.02 7.80
N LYS A 99 -8.55 -2.84 8.98
CA LYS A 99 -10.00 -3.02 9.18
C LYS A 99 -10.81 -1.98 8.43
N GLU A 100 -10.33 -0.74 8.39
CA GLU A 100 -11.01 0.36 7.70
C GLU A 100 -11.03 0.16 6.20
N VAL A 101 -9.89 -0.24 5.63
CA VAL A 101 -9.80 -0.62 4.21
C VAL A 101 -10.74 -1.80 3.92
N GLU A 102 -10.82 -2.79 4.83
CA GLU A 102 -11.78 -3.89 4.68
C GLU A 102 -13.24 -3.40 4.73
N ALA A 103 -13.56 -2.45 5.61
CA ALA A 103 -14.89 -1.86 5.70
C ALA A 103 -15.24 -1.09 4.42
N ALA A 104 -14.31 -0.30 3.88
CA ALA A 104 -14.49 0.44 2.63
C ALA A 104 -14.73 -0.51 1.43
N HIS A 105 -14.06 -1.66 1.38
CA HIS A 105 -14.30 -2.67 0.33
C HIS A 105 -15.68 -3.34 0.43
N LYS A 106 -16.27 -3.42 1.63
CA LYS A 106 -17.60 -4.01 1.84
C LYS A 106 -18.74 -3.01 1.67
N GLU A 107 -18.45 -1.71 1.70
CA GLU A 107 -19.46 -0.67 1.58
C GLU A 107 -19.92 -0.52 0.12
N ALA A 108 -21.20 -0.78 -0.13
CA ALA A 108 -21.80 -0.68 -1.45
C ALA A 108 -22.14 0.78 -1.82
N ASP A 109 -22.51 1.60 -0.83
CA ASP A 109 -22.87 3.00 -1.03
C ASP A 109 -21.64 3.83 -1.40
N ALA A 110 -21.68 4.47 -2.57
CA ALA A 110 -20.55 5.26 -3.08
C ALA A 110 -20.21 6.47 -2.21
N THR A 111 -21.21 7.10 -1.59
CA THR A 111 -21.01 8.29 -0.75
C THR A 111 -20.37 7.90 0.57
N LYS A 112 -20.88 6.84 1.23
CA LYS A 112 -20.30 6.33 2.47
C LYS A 112 -18.90 5.79 2.26
N ARG A 113 -18.69 5.04 1.17
CA ARG A 113 -17.37 4.53 0.79
C ARG A 113 -16.37 5.65 0.56
N ARG A 114 -16.78 6.77 -0.04
CA ARG A 114 -15.90 7.93 -0.23
C ARG A 114 -15.42 8.51 1.10
N VAL A 115 -16.33 8.68 2.08
CA VAL A 115 -15.96 9.13 3.43
C VAL A 115 -14.96 8.19 4.08
N LEU A 116 -15.14 6.87 3.94
CA LEU A 116 -14.19 5.88 4.45
C LEU A 116 -12.83 5.96 3.74
N VAL A 117 -12.81 6.13 2.42
CA VAL A 117 -11.57 6.25 1.64
C VAL A 117 -10.80 7.52 2.00
N ASP A 118 -11.50 8.63 2.23
CA ASP A 118 -10.87 9.88 2.67
C ASP A 118 -10.23 9.69 4.06
N LYS A 119 -10.93 9.03 4.99
CA LYS A 119 -10.39 8.67 6.32
C LYS A 119 -9.16 7.74 6.22
N ILE A 120 -9.23 6.69 5.41
CA ILE A 120 -8.13 5.75 5.18
C ILE A 120 -6.89 6.49 4.66
N ARG A 121 -7.08 7.48 3.79
CA ARG A 121 -5.99 8.30 3.28
C ARG A 121 -5.34 9.11 4.39
N GLU A 122 -6.13 9.79 5.22
CA GLU A 122 -5.64 10.57 6.36
C GLU A 122 -4.84 9.70 7.35
N ASP A 123 -5.39 8.53 7.73
CA ASP A 123 -4.73 7.60 8.65
C ASP A 123 -3.46 6.98 8.03
N GLY A 124 -3.50 6.67 6.74
CA GLY A 124 -2.34 6.20 5.99
C GLY A 124 -1.22 7.24 5.94
N ASP A 125 -1.55 8.51 5.75
CA ASP A 125 -0.57 9.61 5.74
C ASP A 125 0.05 9.83 7.13
N ALA A 126 -0.75 9.79 8.21
CA ALA A 126 -0.24 9.88 9.57
C ALA A 126 0.76 8.76 9.92
N LEU A 127 0.50 7.53 9.45
CA LEU A 127 1.41 6.40 9.59
C LEU A 127 2.70 6.59 8.79
N MET A 128 2.59 7.09 7.56
CA MET A 128 3.75 7.39 6.72
C MET A 128 4.62 8.49 7.33
N GLU A 129 4.03 9.57 7.84
CA GLU A 129 4.75 10.65 8.54
C GLU A 129 5.49 10.12 9.77
N THR A 130 4.82 9.33 10.60
CA THR A 130 5.41 8.71 11.80
C THR A 130 6.60 7.81 11.43
N TRP A 131 6.44 7.01 10.38
CA TRP A 131 7.49 6.13 9.89
C TRP A 131 8.68 6.91 9.31
N LEU A 132 8.42 7.94 8.51
CA LEU A 132 9.46 8.83 7.95
C LEU A 132 10.24 9.57 9.04
N ALA A 133 9.56 10.09 10.07
CA ALA A 133 10.21 10.70 11.22
C ALA A 133 11.10 9.70 11.97
N GLY A 134 10.68 8.43 12.04
CA GLY A 134 11.48 7.32 12.59
C GLY A 134 12.78 7.06 11.83
N LEU A 135 12.80 7.24 10.51
CA LEU A 135 13.99 7.07 9.66
C LEU A 135 15.01 8.21 9.80
N GLN A 136 14.57 9.41 10.20
CA GLN A 136 15.43 10.58 10.34
C GLN A 136 16.24 10.61 11.65
N LYS A 137 16.01 9.66 12.57
CA LYS A 137 16.83 9.53 13.78
C LYS A 137 18.27 9.15 13.39
N PRO A 138 19.30 9.90 13.81
CA PRO A 138 20.67 9.59 13.44
C PRO A 138 21.06 8.21 13.98
N VAL A 139 21.50 7.33 13.08
CA VAL A 139 22.14 6.06 13.44
C VAL A 139 23.34 6.38 14.33
N ALA A 140 23.33 5.90 15.57
CA ALA A 140 24.46 6.04 16.48
C ALA A 140 25.73 5.55 15.78
N THR A 141 26.69 6.44 15.59
CA THR A 141 27.98 6.14 14.98
C THR A 141 28.73 5.15 15.87
N LYS A 142 28.99 3.94 15.35
CA LYS A 142 29.80 2.95 16.07
C LYS A 142 31.18 3.57 16.40
N PRO A 143 31.69 3.44 17.63
CA PRO A 143 32.96 4.03 17.99
C PRO A 143 34.08 3.45 17.10
N LYS A 144 34.85 4.33 16.47
CA LYS A 144 36.04 3.96 15.70
C LYS A 144 36.96 3.14 16.60
N ARG A 145 37.12 1.84 16.31
CA ARG A 145 38.13 0.99 16.95
C ARG A 145 39.49 1.66 16.78
N GLN A 146 40.02 2.23 17.86
CA GLN A 146 41.41 2.70 17.90
C GLN A 146 42.31 1.47 17.75
N ARG A 147 42.98 1.33 16.61
CA ARG A 147 44.12 0.43 16.48
C ARG A 147 45.23 1.00 17.38
N LYS A 148 45.49 0.35 18.52
CA LYS A 148 46.68 0.61 19.32
C LYS A 148 47.91 0.29 18.47
N LYS A 149 48.87 1.22 18.45
CA LYS A 149 50.17 1.10 17.79
C LYS A 149 51.01 0.00 18.44
#